data_AF-A0ABD5MZX8-F1
#
_entry.id   AF-A0ABD5MZX8-F1
#
_cell.length_a   1.000
_cell.length_b   1.000
_cell.length_c   1.000
_cell.angle_alpha   90.00
_cell.angle_beta   90.00
_cell.angle_gamma   90.00
#
_symmetry.space_group_name_H-M   'P 1'
#
loop_
_entity.id
_entity.type
_entity.pdbx_description
1 polymer ?
#
loop_
_entity_poly.entity_id
_entity_poly.type
_entity_poly.pdbx_seq_one_letter_code
_entity_poly.pdbx_strand_id
1 'polypeptide(L)'
;MDPDRSRNSIYILVVLVALIILVVVVSYYPRGDGSNTIEIPDNGPSIQKPVASNESVKISGDIRGSAVKPLSDCNEDDDGKDFFTRGETYLGTDLVFDRCIGGKLLEYYCAVVDGQEKILQELTTCSNGCTNGACRYYCVESDKGADILKRGIIIGSTENGQYAFLERCKDANTLIEYFCSEREYVMREIDCVCKEGACEDTSTN
;
A
#
# COMPACT_ATOMS: atom_id res chain seq x y z
N MET A 1 -47.53 16.55 39.45
CA MET A 1 -46.19 16.32 38.83
C MET A 1 -46.21 17.04 37.51
N ASP A 2 -45.39 18.09 37.39
CA ASP A 2 -45.46 19.06 36.30
C ASP A 2 -44.71 18.56 35.06
N PRO A 3 -45.40 18.30 33.92
CA PRO A 3 -44.79 17.68 32.74
C PRO A 3 -43.81 18.61 32.00
N ASP A 4 -43.83 19.92 32.26
CA ASP A 4 -42.88 20.87 31.65
C ASP A 4 -41.49 20.80 32.30
N ARG A 5 -41.41 20.38 33.56
CA ARG A 5 -40.14 20.27 34.29
C ARG A 5 -39.27 19.11 33.79
N SER A 6 -39.89 18.01 33.31
CA SER A 6 -39.12 16.86 32.79
C SER A 6 -38.59 17.10 31.38
N ARG A 7 -39.34 17.80 30.53
CA ARG A 7 -38.89 18.18 29.18
C ARG A 7 -37.65 19.06 29.24
N ASN A 8 -37.65 20.10 30.06
CA ASN A 8 -36.48 20.98 30.20
C ASN A 8 -35.26 20.24 30.78
N SER A 9 -35.47 19.27 31.67
CA SER A 9 -34.38 18.45 32.20
C SER A 9 -33.75 17.53 31.16
N ILE A 10 -34.54 16.98 30.24
CA ILE A 10 -34.04 16.12 29.15
C ILE A 10 -33.27 16.96 28.12
N TYR A 11 -33.78 18.15 27.77
CA TYR A 11 -33.08 19.06 26.86
C TYR A 11 -31.71 19.48 27.40
N ILE A 12 -31.63 19.82 28.70
CA ILE A 12 -30.35 20.17 29.34
C ILE A 12 -29.38 18.97 29.30
N LEU A 13 -29.87 17.75 29.55
CA LEU A 13 -29.03 16.55 29.49
C LEU A 13 -28.49 16.28 28.07
N VAL A 14 -29.34 16.41 27.05
CA VAL A 14 -28.95 16.21 25.64
C VAL A 14 -27.92 17.25 25.20
N VAL A 15 -28.10 18.52 25.59
CA VAL A 15 -27.13 19.58 25.28
C VAL A 15 -25.80 19.34 25.99
N LEU A 16 -25.82 18.91 27.26
CA LEU A 16 -24.59 18.59 28.01
C LEU A 16 -23.84 17.41 27.39
N VAL A 17 -24.55 16.34 26.99
CA VAL A 17 -23.94 15.19 26.33
C VAL A 17 -23.34 15.59 24.97
N ALA A 18 -24.05 16.39 24.17
CA ALA A 18 -23.54 16.88 22.90
C ALA A 18 -22.27 17.76 23.07
N LEU A 19 -22.24 18.62 24.10
CA LEU A 19 -21.06 19.44 24.41
C LEU A 19 -19.88 18.60 24.89
N ILE A 20 -20.11 17.56 25.71
CA ILE A 20 -19.05 16.63 26.13
C ILE A 20 -18.48 15.89 24.92
N ILE A 21 -19.34 15.38 24.03
CA ILE A 21 -18.90 14.71 22.80
C ILE A 21 -18.08 15.67 21.92
N LEU A 22 -18.52 16.92 21.76
CA LEU A 22 -17.79 17.92 20.99
C LEU A 22 -16.40 18.20 21.59
N VAL A 23 -16.30 18.33 22.92
CA VAL A 23 -15.03 18.55 23.61
C VAL A 23 -14.11 17.33 23.43
N VAL A 24 -14.63 16.11 23.61
CA VAL A 24 -13.84 14.88 23.42
C VAL A 24 -13.34 14.77 21.99
N VAL A 25 -14.19 15.02 21.00
CA VAL A 25 -13.84 15.02 19.58
C VAL A 25 -12.72 16.06 19.32
N VAL A 26 -12.89 17.31 19.74
CA VAL A 26 -11.87 18.36 19.53
C VAL A 26 -10.56 18.06 20.28
N SER A 27 -10.61 17.33 21.40
CA SER A 27 -9.42 16.91 22.15
C SER A 27 -8.68 15.73 21.50
N TYR A 28 -9.41 14.83 20.82
CA TYR A 28 -8.87 13.64 20.19
C TYR A 28 -8.39 13.86 18.76
N TYR A 29 -8.93 14.85 18.05
CA TYR A 29 -8.38 15.24 16.76
C TYR A 29 -7.18 16.16 17.00
N PRO A 30 -5.94 15.72 16.71
CA PRO A 30 -4.80 16.61 16.78
C PRO A 30 -5.06 17.78 15.83
N ARG A 31 -4.97 19.01 16.35
CA ARG A 31 -4.80 20.19 15.50
C ARG A 31 -3.57 19.91 14.65
N GLY A 32 -3.78 19.71 13.36
CA GLY A 32 -2.69 19.76 12.39
C GLY A 32 -2.14 21.17 12.40
N ASP A 33 -1.19 21.44 13.29
CA ASP A 33 -0.32 22.59 13.14
C ASP A 33 0.38 22.38 11.80
N GLY A 34 -0.01 23.18 10.82
CA GLY A 34 0.58 23.23 9.49
C GLY A 34 1.99 23.83 9.54
N SER A 35 2.88 23.19 10.30
CA SER A 35 4.30 23.53 10.41
C SER A 35 5.11 22.25 10.23
N ASN A 36 5.18 21.78 8.98
CA ASN A 36 6.25 20.88 8.58
C ASN A 36 7.50 21.70 8.30
N THR A 37 8.16 22.20 9.34
CA THR A 37 9.58 22.54 9.23
C THR A 37 10.37 21.27 9.52
N ILE A 38 10.77 20.60 8.44
CA ILE A 38 11.82 19.58 8.50
C ILE A 38 13.11 20.33 8.82
N GLU A 39 13.62 20.21 10.04
CA GLU A 39 15.00 20.55 10.33
C GLU A 39 15.88 19.48 9.68
N ILE A 40 16.37 19.78 8.48
CA ILE A 40 17.44 19.02 7.83
C ILE A 40 18.73 19.35 8.59
N PRO A 41 19.48 18.36 9.12
CA PRO A 41 20.81 18.64 9.66
C PRO A 41 21.70 19.22 8.56
N ASP A 42 22.12 20.45 8.77
CA ASP A 42 22.98 21.25 7.91
C ASP A 42 24.40 20.66 7.88
N ASN A 43 24.66 19.82 6.88
CA ASN A 43 26.00 19.48 6.42
C ASN A 43 26.00 19.51 4.89
N GLY A 44 25.84 20.70 4.32
CA GLY A 44 26.01 20.96 2.89
C GLY A 44 26.40 22.42 2.65
N PRO A 45 27.33 22.71 1.74
CA PRO A 45 27.94 24.03 1.65
C PRO A 45 26.93 25.06 1.12
N SER A 46 26.79 26.13 1.90
CA SER A 46 26.03 27.36 1.64
C SER A 46 26.16 27.86 0.19
N ILE A 47 25.03 27.93 -0.52
CA ILE A 47 24.91 28.67 -1.79
C ILE A 47 24.03 29.90 -1.53
N GLN A 48 24.60 31.08 -1.80
CA GLN A 48 24.00 32.39 -1.59
C GLN A 48 22.76 32.61 -2.47
N LYS A 49 21.80 33.37 -1.93
CA LYS A 49 20.60 33.91 -2.61
C LYS A 49 20.93 34.55 -3.97
N PRO A 50 20.01 34.51 -4.95
CA PRO A 50 20.26 35.09 -6.27
C PRO A 50 20.22 36.62 -6.21
N VAL A 51 21.32 37.24 -6.63
CA VAL A 51 21.34 38.64 -7.08
C VAL A 51 20.92 38.65 -8.55
N ALA A 52 19.93 39.46 -8.86
CA ALA A 52 19.55 39.75 -10.23
C ALA A 52 20.65 40.58 -10.92
N SER A 53 21.20 40.09 -12.02
CA SER A 53 21.70 40.94 -13.09
C SER A 53 21.88 40.12 -14.37
N ASN A 54 21.26 40.61 -15.44
CA ASN A 54 21.34 40.06 -16.77
C ASN A 54 22.79 40.21 -17.28
N GLU A 55 23.52 39.11 -17.41
CA GLU A 55 24.74 39.12 -18.22
C GLU A 55 25.01 37.73 -18.82
N SER A 56 25.27 37.73 -20.12
CA SER A 56 25.48 36.52 -20.92
C SER A 56 26.80 35.87 -20.53
N VAL A 57 26.74 34.83 -19.70
CA VAL A 57 27.93 34.03 -19.37
C VAL A 57 28.28 33.15 -20.58
N LYS A 58 29.37 33.51 -21.28
CA LYS A 58 30.04 32.60 -22.22
C LYS A 58 30.73 31.50 -21.42
N ILE A 59 30.14 30.31 -21.38
CA ILE A 59 30.83 29.12 -20.85
C ILE A 59 31.63 28.48 -21.99
N SER A 60 32.95 28.68 -21.96
CA SER A 60 33.91 27.81 -22.61
C SER A 60 34.41 26.84 -21.55
N GLY A 61 33.81 25.66 -21.50
CA GLY A 61 34.13 24.62 -20.52
C GLY A 61 33.31 23.36 -20.76
N ASP A 62 34.01 22.27 -21.03
CA ASP A 62 33.50 20.91 -21.24
C ASP A 62 32.80 20.41 -19.95
N ILE A 63 31.46 20.37 -19.95
CA ILE A 63 30.67 19.74 -18.89
C ILE A 63 30.31 18.32 -19.34
N ARG A 64 31.22 17.38 -19.08
CA ARG A 64 30.85 15.96 -18.99
C ARG A 64 30.29 15.72 -17.60
N GLY A 65 29.00 15.38 -17.53
CA GLY A 65 28.50 14.56 -16.41
C GLY A 65 27.43 15.12 -15.50
N SER A 66 26.54 16.00 -15.96
CA SER A 66 25.21 16.13 -15.32
C SER A 66 24.16 15.93 -16.40
N ALA A 67 23.62 14.71 -16.46
CA ALA A 67 22.53 14.39 -17.36
C ALA A 67 21.31 15.23 -16.96
N VAL A 68 21.08 16.34 -17.65
CA VAL A 68 19.76 16.95 -17.68
C VAL A 68 18.88 15.95 -18.41
N LYS A 69 18.06 15.20 -17.66
CA LYS A 69 17.09 14.25 -18.20
C LYS A 69 16.26 14.98 -19.26
N PRO A 70 16.12 14.46 -20.49
CA PRO A 70 15.33 15.12 -21.51
C PRO A 70 13.89 15.30 -21.01
N LEU A 71 13.31 16.48 -21.22
CA LEU A 71 11.90 16.79 -20.93
C LEU A 71 10.90 15.92 -21.71
N SER A 72 11.40 15.06 -22.62
CA SER A 72 10.62 14.12 -23.43
C SER A 72 10.52 12.73 -22.83
N ASP A 73 11.26 12.43 -21.76
CA ASP A 73 11.35 11.06 -21.24
C ASP A 73 10.30 10.84 -20.14
N CYS A 74 9.34 9.95 -20.40
CA CYS A 74 8.38 9.42 -19.45
C CYS A 74 9.08 8.37 -18.58
N ASN A 75 8.91 8.46 -17.27
CA ASN A 75 9.48 7.51 -16.32
C ASN A 75 8.44 7.18 -15.24
N GLU A 76 8.60 6.02 -14.64
CA GLU A 76 7.75 5.47 -13.58
C GLU A 76 8.61 4.68 -12.59
N ASP A 77 8.08 4.39 -11.41
CA ASP A 77 8.79 3.72 -10.31
C ASP A 77 8.25 2.32 -9.96
N ASP A 78 7.26 1.84 -10.70
CA ASP A 78 6.54 0.58 -10.53
C ASP A 78 6.63 -0.34 -11.77
N ASP A 79 7.62 -0.12 -12.64
CA ASP A 79 7.92 -0.96 -13.81
C ASP A 79 6.78 -1.10 -14.84
N GLY A 80 5.91 -0.08 -14.96
CA GLY A 80 4.92 -0.02 -16.04
C GLY A 80 3.50 -0.23 -15.57
N LYS A 81 2.91 -1.35 -16.01
CA LYS A 81 1.57 -1.74 -15.55
C LYS A 81 1.72 -2.68 -14.36
N ASP A 82 1.94 -2.14 -13.18
CA ASP A 82 1.95 -2.87 -11.92
C ASP A 82 0.77 -2.47 -11.03
N PHE A 83 -0.28 -3.29 -11.11
CA PHE A 83 -1.49 -3.04 -10.34
C PHE A 83 -1.35 -3.24 -8.83
N PHE A 84 -0.21 -3.71 -8.32
CA PHE A 84 -0.03 -4.10 -6.92
C PHE A 84 1.00 -3.25 -6.16
N THR A 85 1.82 -2.50 -6.87
CA THR A 85 2.62 -1.42 -6.33
C THR A 85 1.88 -0.10 -6.56
N ARG A 86 2.14 0.92 -5.75
CA ARG A 86 1.63 2.26 -6.05
C ARG A 86 2.68 2.96 -6.90
N GLY A 87 2.34 3.26 -8.13
CA GLY A 87 3.18 4.01 -9.06
C GLY A 87 3.12 5.53 -8.91
N GLU A 88 4.25 6.14 -9.24
CA GLU A 88 4.47 7.55 -9.56
C GLU A 88 4.97 7.66 -11.01
N THR A 89 4.16 8.22 -11.91
CA THR A 89 4.52 8.42 -13.31
C THR A 89 4.80 9.90 -13.58
N TYR A 90 5.88 10.22 -14.29
CA TYR A 90 6.22 11.58 -14.65
C TYR A 90 6.69 11.73 -16.10
N LEU A 91 6.26 12.82 -16.76
CA LEU A 91 6.65 13.20 -18.12
C LEU A 91 6.78 14.72 -18.19
N GLY A 92 8.02 15.19 -18.39
CA GLY A 92 8.31 16.63 -18.36
C GLY A 92 7.99 17.25 -16.99
N THR A 93 6.93 18.06 -16.92
CA THR A 93 6.43 18.66 -15.67
C THR A 93 5.19 17.98 -15.10
N ASP A 94 4.62 17.03 -15.84
CA ASP A 94 3.44 16.30 -15.40
C ASP A 94 3.85 15.20 -14.42
N LEU A 95 3.14 15.10 -13.31
CA LEU A 95 3.32 14.12 -12.24
C LEU A 95 1.96 13.55 -11.86
N VAL A 96 1.81 12.23 -11.94
CA VAL A 96 0.58 11.51 -11.60
C VAL A 96 0.90 10.31 -10.72
N PHE A 97 -0.11 9.87 -9.99
CA PHE A 97 -0.01 8.74 -9.08
C PHE A 97 -1.17 7.81 -9.30
N ASP A 98 -0.91 6.54 -9.12
CA ASP A 98 -1.96 5.55 -9.03
C ASP A 98 -2.89 5.85 -7.88
N ARG A 99 -4.18 5.62 -8.14
CA ARG A 99 -5.20 5.93 -7.14
C ARG A 99 -6.39 5.00 -7.21
N CYS A 100 -6.94 4.76 -6.03
CA CYS A 100 -8.15 3.96 -5.89
C CYS A 100 -9.40 4.80 -6.15
N ILE A 101 -10.25 4.33 -7.07
CA ILE A 101 -11.53 4.96 -7.40
C ILE A 101 -12.62 3.90 -7.31
N GLY A 102 -13.51 4.01 -6.33
CA GLY A 102 -14.65 3.11 -6.19
C GLY A 102 -14.28 1.61 -6.10
N GLY A 103 -13.17 1.30 -5.41
CA GLY A 103 -12.66 -0.07 -5.27
C GLY A 103 -11.86 -0.60 -6.47
N LYS A 104 -11.74 0.19 -7.53
CA LYS A 104 -10.88 -0.05 -8.69
C LYS A 104 -9.57 0.71 -8.57
N LEU A 105 -8.55 0.26 -9.27
CA LEU A 105 -7.29 0.97 -9.43
C LEU A 105 -7.32 1.77 -10.73
N LEU A 106 -7.06 3.07 -10.64
CA LEU A 106 -6.67 3.86 -11.80
C LEU A 106 -5.15 3.90 -11.83
N GLU A 107 -4.59 3.12 -12.75
CA GLU A 107 -3.17 3.00 -13.06
C GLU A 107 -2.74 4.14 -13.99
N TYR A 108 -1.56 4.72 -13.76
CA TYR A 108 -0.83 5.55 -14.71
C TYR A 108 0.46 4.86 -15.10
N TYR A 109 0.79 4.89 -16.39
CA TYR A 109 1.99 4.20 -16.88
C TYR A 109 2.57 4.88 -18.12
N CYS A 110 3.86 4.69 -18.35
CA CYS A 110 4.56 5.19 -19.51
C CYS A 110 4.34 4.30 -20.74
N ALA A 111 4.05 4.92 -21.89
CA ALA A 111 3.96 4.21 -23.16
C ALA A 111 4.39 5.07 -24.35
N VAL A 112 4.93 4.44 -25.38
CA VAL A 112 5.23 5.10 -26.67
C VAL A 112 4.00 5.02 -27.57
N VAL A 113 3.46 6.18 -27.95
CA VAL A 113 2.34 6.30 -28.89
C VAL A 113 2.79 7.19 -30.05
N ASP A 114 2.75 6.66 -31.26
CA ASP A 114 3.21 7.35 -32.48
C ASP A 114 4.68 7.84 -32.40
N GLY A 115 5.54 7.06 -31.73
CA GLY A 115 6.96 7.38 -31.55
C GLY A 115 7.24 8.46 -30.50
N GLN A 116 6.24 8.82 -29.69
CA GLN A 116 6.38 9.77 -28.59
C GLN A 116 5.98 9.12 -27.27
N GLU A 117 6.75 9.35 -26.22
CA GLU A 117 6.39 8.91 -24.87
C GLU A 117 5.21 9.72 -24.33
N LYS A 118 4.26 9.03 -23.72
CA LYS A 118 3.05 9.58 -23.13
C LYS A 118 2.75 8.87 -21.82
N ILE A 119 2.16 9.61 -20.89
CA ILE A 119 1.46 9.04 -19.75
C ILE A 119 0.10 8.54 -20.25
N LEU A 120 -0.15 7.25 -20.09
CA LEU A 120 -1.46 6.64 -20.30
C LEU A 120 -2.07 6.25 -18.95
N GLN A 121 -3.35 5.88 -18.96
CA GLN A 121 -4.03 5.41 -17.76
C GLN A 121 -4.97 4.24 -18.06
N GLU A 122 -5.15 3.35 -17.08
CA GLU A 122 -6.04 2.19 -17.15
C GLU A 122 -6.86 2.05 -15.86
N LEU A 123 -8.16 1.74 -15.98
CA LEU A 123 -9.01 1.49 -14.82
C LEU A 123 -9.24 -0.02 -14.64
N THR A 124 -8.53 -0.61 -13.69
CA THR A 124 -8.53 -2.05 -13.40
C THR A 124 -9.38 -2.38 -12.19
N THR A 125 -10.17 -3.46 -12.27
CA THR A 125 -10.96 -3.93 -11.12
C THR A 125 -10.11 -4.82 -10.23
N CYS A 126 -9.84 -4.37 -9.01
CA CYS A 126 -9.12 -5.17 -8.02
C CYS A 126 -10.07 -6.20 -7.38
N SER A 127 -9.78 -7.49 -7.53
CA SER A 127 -10.61 -8.57 -6.97
C SER A 127 -10.82 -8.46 -5.45
N ASN A 128 -9.86 -7.88 -4.73
CA ASN A 128 -9.90 -7.72 -3.27
C ASN A 128 -9.90 -6.26 -2.83
N GLY A 129 -10.32 -5.37 -3.74
CA GLY A 129 -10.34 -3.94 -3.53
C GLY A 129 -8.98 -3.28 -3.72
N CYS A 130 -9.03 -1.96 -3.82
CA CYS A 130 -7.89 -1.08 -3.98
C CYS A 130 -7.66 -0.29 -2.69
N THR A 131 -6.41 -0.12 -2.29
CA THR A 131 -6.02 0.77 -1.18
C THR A 131 -4.70 1.45 -1.49
N ASN A 132 -4.55 2.72 -1.09
CA ASN A 132 -3.30 3.48 -1.26
C ASN A 132 -2.72 3.47 -2.69
N GLY A 133 -3.58 3.43 -3.71
CA GLY A 133 -3.13 3.41 -5.10
C GLY A 133 -2.60 2.06 -5.58
N ALA A 134 -3.00 0.96 -4.95
CA ALA A 134 -2.66 -0.39 -5.41
C ALA A 134 -3.80 -1.39 -5.15
N CYS A 135 -3.90 -2.43 -5.97
CA CYS A 135 -4.74 -3.59 -5.71
C CYS A 135 -4.21 -4.38 -4.51
N ARG A 136 -5.13 -4.91 -3.70
CA ARG A 136 -4.76 -5.74 -2.54
C ARG A 136 -4.47 -7.18 -2.94
N TYR A 137 -3.34 -7.72 -2.47
CA TYR A 137 -3.14 -9.16 -2.38
C TYR A 137 -4.14 -9.81 -1.41
N TYR A 138 -4.36 -11.10 -1.60
CA TYR A 138 -5.15 -11.92 -0.69
C TYR A 138 -4.54 -13.31 -0.57
N CYS A 139 -4.78 -13.91 0.59
CA CYS A 139 -4.55 -15.32 0.86
C CYS A 139 -5.75 -15.80 1.68
N VAL A 140 -6.37 -16.88 1.26
CA VAL A 140 -7.43 -17.57 2.00
C VAL A 140 -7.06 -19.04 2.18
N GLU A 141 -7.43 -19.63 3.31
CA GLU A 141 -7.08 -20.99 3.72
C GLU A 141 -8.33 -21.79 4.16
N SER A 142 -8.25 -23.12 4.08
CA SER A 142 -9.40 -24.02 4.33
C SER A 142 -9.45 -24.67 5.72
N ASP A 143 -8.35 -24.59 6.44
CA ASP A 143 -8.02 -25.26 7.70
C ASP A 143 -7.88 -24.29 8.89
N LYS A 144 -7.87 -22.97 8.61
CA LYS A 144 -7.84 -21.86 9.59
C LYS A 144 -6.48 -21.66 10.26
N GLY A 145 -5.41 -21.82 9.51
CA GLY A 145 -4.08 -21.37 9.88
C GLY A 145 -3.09 -22.48 9.65
N ALA A 146 -2.04 -22.51 10.47
CA ALA A 146 -1.07 -23.60 10.47
C ALA A 146 -1.61 -24.85 11.21
N ASP A 147 -2.75 -25.39 10.78
CA ASP A 147 -3.36 -26.60 11.35
C ASP A 147 -2.78 -27.86 10.70
N ILE A 148 -1.60 -28.25 11.17
CA ILE A 148 -0.85 -29.41 10.66
C ILE A 148 -1.60 -30.74 10.75
N LEU A 149 -2.68 -30.83 11.53
CA LEU A 149 -3.45 -32.07 11.73
C LEU A 149 -4.57 -32.23 10.69
N LYS A 150 -4.83 -31.21 9.88
CA LYS A 150 -5.90 -31.22 8.89
C LYS A 150 -5.36 -30.69 7.58
N ARG A 151 -5.39 -31.54 6.56
CA ARG A 151 -4.96 -31.16 5.21
C ARG A 151 -5.68 -29.89 4.73
N GLY A 152 -4.87 -28.89 4.44
CA GLY A 152 -5.23 -27.58 3.93
C GLY A 152 -5.11 -27.41 2.42
N ILE A 153 -5.84 -26.42 1.92
CA ILE A 153 -5.58 -25.72 0.67
C ILE A 153 -5.58 -24.22 0.94
N ILE A 154 -4.63 -23.52 0.34
CA ILE A 154 -4.62 -22.06 0.26
C ILE A 154 -4.79 -21.58 -1.17
N ILE A 155 -5.50 -20.46 -1.34
CA ILE A 155 -5.71 -19.79 -2.61
C ILE A 155 -5.41 -18.30 -2.41
N GLY A 156 -4.69 -17.68 -3.33
CA GLY A 156 -4.35 -16.26 -3.20
C GLY A 156 -3.80 -15.63 -4.47
N SER A 157 -3.25 -14.43 -4.31
CA SER A 157 -2.56 -13.70 -5.37
C SER A 157 -1.30 -13.03 -4.87
N THR A 158 -0.30 -12.97 -5.73
CA THR A 158 0.94 -12.19 -5.59
C THR A 158 1.12 -11.29 -6.81
N GLU A 159 2.21 -10.51 -6.84
CA GLU A 159 2.69 -9.82 -8.05
C GLU A 159 2.78 -10.75 -9.28
N ASN A 160 3.13 -12.02 -9.06
CA ASN A 160 3.33 -13.03 -10.11
C ASN A 160 2.02 -13.71 -10.55
N GLY A 161 0.87 -13.23 -10.07
CA GLY A 161 -0.46 -13.75 -10.38
C GLY A 161 -1.07 -14.60 -9.28
N GLN A 162 -2.10 -15.35 -9.64
CA GLN A 162 -2.87 -16.20 -8.72
C GLN A 162 -2.14 -17.51 -8.42
N TYR A 163 -2.27 -17.99 -7.18
CA TYR A 163 -1.75 -19.29 -6.77
C TYR A 163 -2.82 -20.13 -6.06
N ALA A 164 -2.61 -21.44 -6.09
CA ALA A 164 -3.32 -22.41 -5.27
C ALA A 164 -2.32 -23.47 -4.80
N PHE A 165 -2.14 -23.58 -3.48
CA PHE A 165 -1.24 -24.56 -2.89
C PHE A 165 -2.00 -25.52 -2.00
N LEU A 166 -1.74 -26.80 -2.20
CA LEU A 166 -2.33 -27.90 -1.46
C LEU A 166 -1.26 -28.52 -0.57
N GLU A 167 -1.61 -28.71 0.69
CA GLU A 167 -0.73 -29.36 1.65
C GLU A 167 -0.52 -30.82 1.26
N ARG A 168 0.73 -31.26 1.44
CA ARG A 168 1.18 -32.57 0.96
C ARG A 168 2.37 -33.07 1.76
N CYS A 169 2.44 -34.38 1.88
CA CYS A 169 3.64 -35.04 2.37
C CYS A 169 4.76 -34.87 1.34
N LYS A 170 5.90 -34.33 1.77
CA LYS A 170 7.15 -34.36 1.02
C LYS A 170 7.71 -35.78 1.00
N ASP A 171 7.65 -36.44 2.17
CA ASP A 171 7.97 -37.83 2.41
C ASP A 171 7.17 -38.35 3.62
N ALA A 172 7.42 -39.60 4.05
CA ALA A 172 6.67 -40.23 5.13
C ALA A 172 6.78 -39.52 6.49
N ASN A 173 7.82 -38.69 6.69
CA ASN A 173 8.09 -38.01 7.95
C ASN A 173 8.09 -36.48 7.81
N THR A 174 7.69 -35.94 6.65
CA THR A 174 7.75 -34.49 6.41
C THR A 174 6.49 -34.00 5.71
N LEU A 175 5.76 -33.10 6.36
CA LEU A 175 4.64 -32.35 5.78
C LEU A 175 5.13 -31.03 5.20
N ILE A 176 4.65 -30.67 4.00
CA ILE A 176 4.73 -29.30 3.48
C ILE A 176 3.41 -28.61 3.83
N GLU A 177 3.49 -27.72 4.82
CA GLU A 177 2.41 -26.88 5.32
C GLU A 177 2.33 -25.59 4.50
N TYR A 178 1.12 -25.17 4.17
CA TYR A 178 0.85 -23.86 3.58
C TYR A 178 -0.28 -23.19 4.34
N PHE A 179 0.00 -22.03 4.92
CA PHE A 179 -1.02 -21.24 5.62
C PHE A 179 -0.92 -19.78 5.27
N CYS A 180 -2.00 -19.04 5.51
CA CYS A 180 -2.04 -17.60 5.28
C CYS A 180 -1.57 -16.84 6.53
N SER A 181 -0.57 -15.99 6.37
CA SER A 181 -0.15 -15.03 7.40
C SER A 181 -0.41 -13.62 6.89
N GLU A 182 -1.33 -12.92 7.55
CA GLU A 182 -1.85 -11.63 7.11
C GLU A 182 -2.50 -11.70 5.72
N ARG A 183 -1.71 -11.50 4.65
CA ARG A 183 -2.17 -11.51 3.25
C ARG A 183 -1.25 -12.28 2.31
N GLU A 184 -0.19 -12.84 2.85
CA GLU A 184 0.78 -13.64 2.12
C GLU A 184 0.71 -15.09 2.59
N TYR A 185 1.14 -16.00 1.73
CA TYR A 185 1.29 -17.38 2.15
C TYR A 185 2.63 -17.60 2.83
N VAL A 186 2.64 -18.51 3.78
CA VAL A 186 3.86 -19.02 4.41
C VAL A 186 3.94 -20.51 4.12
N MET A 187 5.10 -20.96 3.67
CA MET A 187 5.40 -22.38 3.49
C MET A 187 6.36 -22.83 4.58
N ARG A 188 6.08 -23.99 5.19
CA ARG A 188 6.97 -24.63 6.17
C ARG A 188 7.09 -26.13 5.90
N GLU A 189 8.23 -26.70 6.29
CA GLU A 189 8.39 -28.14 6.38
C GLU A 189 8.28 -28.54 7.86
N ILE A 190 7.39 -29.50 8.15
CA ILE A 190 7.10 -29.98 9.50
C ILE A 190 7.52 -31.45 9.59
N ASP A 191 8.38 -31.77 10.56
CA ASP A 191 8.78 -33.14 10.87
C ASP A 191 7.67 -33.84 11.69
N CYS A 192 6.99 -34.78 11.06
CA CYS A 192 5.89 -35.56 11.64
C CYS A 192 5.60 -36.78 10.77
N VAL A 193 4.98 -37.82 11.33
CA VAL A 193 4.44 -38.90 10.49
C VAL A 193 3.35 -38.29 9.60
N CYS A 194 3.65 -38.17 8.32
CA CYS A 194 2.78 -37.50 7.37
C CYS A 194 1.95 -38.51 6.59
N LYS A 195 0.64 -38.29 6.58
CA LYS A 195 -0.31 -39.11 5.84
C LYS A 195 -1.36 -38.25 5.17
N GLU A 196 -1.55 -38.49 3.88
CA GLU A 196 -2.55 -37.79 3.05
C GLU A 196 -2.47 -36.26 3.06
N GLY A 197 -1.31 -35.69 3.39
CA GLY A 197 -1.10 -34.24 3.46
C GLY A 197 -1.46 -33.61 4.80
N ALA A 198 -1.43 -34.39 5.89
CA ALA A 198 -1.50 -33.91 7.26
C ALA A 198 -0.58 -34.73 8.17
N CYS A 199 -0.22 -34.19 9.32
CA CYS A 199 0.46 -34.91 10.38
C CYS A 199 -0.52 -35.83 11.12
N GLU A 200 -0.07 -37.04 11.46
CA GLU A 200 -0.80 -37.89 12.40
C GLU A 200 -0.72 -37.32 13.82
N ASP A 201 -1.85 -37.34 14.54
CA ASP A 201 -1.90 -36.90 15.93
C ASP A 201 -1.03 -37.81 16.80
N THR A 202 -0.04 -37.22 17.48
CA THR A 202 0.83 -37.95 18.42
C THR A 202 0.23 -38.05 19.82
N SER A 203 -1.03 -37.63 20.04
CA SER A 203 -1.74 -37.87 21.30
C SER A 203 -2.23 -39.32 21.41
N THR A 204 -1.31 -40.28 21.42
CA THR A 204 -1.54 -41.59 22.03
C THR A 204 -0.25 -42.11 22.65
N ASN A 205 -0.09 -41.83 23.95
CA ASN A 205 0.30 -42.82 24.95
C ASN A 205 -0.04 -42.32 26.36
#